data_AF-A0A077KG10-F1
#
_entry.id   AF-A0A077KG10-F1
#
_cell.length_a   1.000
_cell.length_b   1.000
_cell.length_c   1.000
_cell.angle_alpha   90.00
_cell.angle_beta   90.00
_cell.angle_gamma   90.00
#
_symmetry.space_group_name_H-M   'P 1'
#
loop_
_entity.id
_entity.type
_entity.pdbx_description
1 polymer ?
#
loop_
_entity_poly.entity_id
_entity_poly.type
_entity_poly.pdbx_seq_one_letter_code
_entity_poly.pdbx_strand_id
1 'polypeptide(L)'
;MYYNKINEIDSIYRMANKPDLAIQQYRDLFKEFEPKNQERIEEYVTYIMLSDQYKKDFGGKKSLYKLIPLIAPYDKEYKKYLPLFKKYDIDSTEVKEKIADWKKGLNQQLIDSFHIAFKRDQLGRPFDTAIVKRNVEKNAALFKWTFEKFGFPSQQKIGSFPMLTLLSHMADSKSSYPYFEKKVLEYVKSGDCPPLYYSMMVDAGGHSLGKSTYYGMGRTFLKEIDSAAINKHRKSIGLPSLRHAEKLKKDYFLSLKKE
;
A
#
# COMPACT_ATOMS: atom_id res chain seq x y z
N MET A 1 -4.06 -15.04 -3.40
CA MET A 1 -3.29 -13.86 -2.92
C MET A 1 -4.22 -12.67 -2.89
N TYR A 2 -4.29 -11.99 -1.74
CA TYR A 2 -5.25 -10.95 -1.41
C TYR A 2 -5.44 -9.87 -2.52
N TYR A 3 -4.35 -9.26 -2.99
CA TYR A 3 -4.41 -8.19 -3.99
C TYR A 3 -4.95 -8.60 -5.35
N ASN A 4 -4.76 -9.86 -5.77
CA ASN A 4 -5.34 -10.32 -7.02
C ASN A 4 -6.87 -10.34 -6.94
N LYS A 5 -7.43 -10.76 -5.79
CA LYS A 5 -8.88 -10.73 -5.58
C LYS A 5 -9.41 -9.29 -5.62
N ILE A 6 -8.73 -8.33 -4.97
CA ILE A 6 -9.12 -6.91 -5.05
C ILE A 6 -9.12 -6.40 -6.49
N ASN A 7 -8.03 -6.64 -7.23
CA ASN A 7 -7.92 -6.18 -8.62
C ASN A 7 -8.99 -6.80 -9.54
N GLU A 8 -9.37 -8.06 -9.30
CA GLU A 8 -10.44 -8.73 -10.01
C GLU A 8 -11.79 -8.08 -9.71
N ILE A 9 -12.09 -7.81 -8.44
CA ILE A 9 -13.34 -7.13 -8.03
C ILE A 9 -13.44 -5.76 -8.69
N ASP A 10 -12.36 -4.98 -8.62
CA ASP A 10 -12.29 -3.65 -9.23
C ASP A 10 -12.50 -3.71 -10.74
N SER A 11 -11.73 -4.54 -11.43
CA SER A 11 -11.71 -4.57 -12.89
C SER A 11 -12.98 -5.17 -13.49
N ILE A 12 -13.58 -6.19 -12.85
CA ILE A 12 -14.71 -6.96 -13.41
C ILE A 12 -16.05 -6.35 -13.01
N TYR A 13 -16.15 -5.78 -11.81
CA TYR A 13 -17.43 -5.31 -11.27
C TYR A 13 -17.46 -3.80 -11.06
N ARG A 14 -16.55 -3.22 -10.26
CA ARG A 14 -16.60 -1.79 -9.94
C ARG A 14 -16.43 -0.93 -11.19
N MET A 15 -15.35 -1.13 -11.94
CA MET A 15 -15.05 -0.38 -13.17
C MET A 15 -15.96 -0.74 -14.34
N ALA A 16 -16.70 -1.84 -14.24
CA ALA A 16 -17.71 -2.26 -15.20
C ALA A 16 -19.11 -1.73 -14.86
N ASN A 17 -19.22 -0.83 -13.86
CA ASN A 17 -20.47 -0.25 -13.38
C ASN A 17 -21.50 -1.30 -12.91
N LYS A 18 -21.02 -2.33 -12.21
CA LYS A 18 -21.82 -3.41 -11.60
C LYS A 18 -21.74 -3.33 -10.07
N PRO A 19 -22.36 -2.31 -9.44
CA PRO A 19 -22.19 -2.01 -8.02
C PRO A 19 -22.67 -3.13 -7.10
N ASP A 20 -23.83 -3.74 -7.36
CA ASP A 20 -24.36 -4.84 -6.54
C ASP A 20 -23.40 -6.03 -6.47
N LEU A 21 -22.82 -6.41 -7.61
CA LEU A 21 -21.85 -7.50 -7.69
C LEU A 21 -20.53 -7.11 -7.03
N ALA A 22 -20.06 -5.87 -7.21
CA ALA A 22 -18.86 -5.40 -6.54
C ALA A 22 -19.01 -5.46 -5.01
N ILE A 23 -20.14 -4.97 -4.48
CA ILE A 23 -20.47 -5.00 -3.05
C ILE A 23 -20.47 -6.43 -2.52
N GLN A 24 -21.15 -7.35 -3.22
CA GLN A 24 -21.20 -8.75 -2.81
C GLN A 24 -19.81 -9.40 -2.78
N GLN A 25 -18.99 -9.16 -3.80
CA GLN A 25 -17.65 -9.75 -3.88
C GLN A 25 -16.70 -9.17 -2.83
N TYR A 26 -16.77 -7.86 -2.55
CA TYR A 26 -16.03 -7.28 -1.43
C TYR A 26 -16.46 -7.86 -0.09
N ARG A 27 -17.78 -8.00 0.13
CA ARG A 27 -18.31 -8.60 1.36
C ARG A 27 -17.76 -10.02 1.55
N ASP A 28 -17.73 -10.82 0.50
CA ASP A 28 -17.18 -12.18 0.57
C ASP A 28 -15.66 -12.19 0.77
N LEU A 29 -14.93 -11.26 0.15
CA LEU A 29 -13.50 -11.08 0.39
C LEU A 29 -13.19 -10.76 1.86
N PHE A 30 -13.94 -9.83 2.47
CA PHE A 30 -13.70 -9.39 3.84
C PHE A 30 -14.21 -10.34 4.93
N LYS A 31 -14.85 -11.46 4.53
CA LYS A 31 -15.06 -12.61 5.43
C LYS A 31 -13.80 -13.47 5.56
N GLU A 32 -12.98 -13.51 4.51
CA GLU A 32 -11.77 -14.35 4.44
C GLU A 32 -10.51 -13.56 4.83
N PHE A 33 -10.45 -12.27 4.51
CA PHE A 33 -9.28 -11.43 4.73
C PHE A 33 -9.62 -10.16 5.51
N GLU A 34 -8.74 -9.80 6.44
CA GLU A 34 -8.78 -8.48 7.06
C GLU A 34 -8.47 -7.39 6.00
N PRO A 35 -9.30 -6.33 5.90
CA PRO A 35 -9.05 -5.22 4.99
C PRO A 35 -7.75 -4.48 5.31
N LYS A 36 -7.11 -3.91 4.30
CA LYS A 36 -5.79 -3.27 4.45
C LYS A 36 -5.77 -1.79 4.06
N ASN A 37 -6.63 -1.37 3.13
CA ASN A 37 -6.64 -0.08 2.44
C ASN A 37 -5.24 0.34 1.97
N GLN A 38 -4.97 0.13 0.69
CA GLN A 38 -3.66 0.44 0.11
C GLN A 38 -3.59 1.83 -0.50
N GLU A 39 -2.37 2.31 -0.71
CA GLU A 39 -2.12 3.50 -1.53
C GLU A 39 -2.80 3.36 -2.90
N ARG A 40 -3.80 4.22 -3.16
CA ARG A 40 -4.66 4.29 -4.38
C ARG A 40 -5.69 3.18 -4.56
N ILE A 41 -5.75 2.20 -3.66
CA ILE A 41 -6.77 1.15 -3.67
C ILE A 41 -7.30 1.06 -2.25
N GLU A 42 -8.28 1.92 -1.94
CA GLU A 42 -8.93 1.97 -0.62
C GLU A 42 -10.13 1.01 -0.64
N GLU A 43 -9.87 -0.31 -0.73
CA GLU A 43 -10.89 -1.30 -1.06
C GLU A 43 -12.01 -1.35 -0.01
N TYR A 44 -11.69 -1.16 1.27
CA TYR A 44 -12.68 -1.18 2.33
C TYR A 44 -13.49 0.12 2.40
N VAL A 45 -12.84 1.28 2.17
CA VAL A 45 -13.57 2.54 1.97
C VAL A 45 -14.56 2.39 0.83
N THR A 46 -14.08 1.87 -0.31
CA THR A 46 -14.88 1.69 -1.52
C THR A 46 -16.09 0.80 -1.26
N TYR A 47 -15.90 -0.33 -0.58
CA TYR A 47 -16.99 -1.21 -0.17
C TYR A 47 -18.04 -0.52 0.71
N ILE A 48 -17.61 0.21 1.74
CA ILE A 48 -18.51 0.92 2.65
C ILE A 48 -19.29 1.99 1.89
N MET A 49 -18.61 2.83 1.10
CA MET A 49 -19.24 3.93 0.35
C MET A 49 -20.23 3.43 -0.70
N LEU A 50 -19.87 2.37 -1.46
CA LEU A 50 -20.78 1.76 -2.41
C LEU A 50 -21.99 1.15 -1.71
N SER A 51 -21.78 0.44 -0.60
CA SER A 51 -22.87 -0.16 0.15
C SER A 51 -23.83 0.90 0.69
N ASP A 52 -23.31 1.99 1.25
CA ASP A 52 -24.11 3.13 1.71
C ASP A 52 -24.93 3.77 0.58
N GLN A 53 -24.27 4.07 -0.55
CA GLN A 53 -24.89 4.70 -1.71
C GLN A 53 -26.03 3.85 -2.28
N TYR A 54 -25.85 2.53 -2.36
CA TYR A 54 -26.82 1.60 -2.92
C TYR A 54 -27.75 0.97 -1.86
N LYS A 55 -27.76 1.53 -0.64
CA LYS A 55 -28.62 1.09 0.48
C LYS A 55 -28.47 -0.41 0.79
N LYS A 56 -27.25 -0.95 0.67
CA LYS A 56 -26.91 -2.32 1.05
C LYS A 56 -26.34 -2.33 2.45
N ASP A 57 -26.71 -3.36 3.22
CA ASP A 57 -26.13 -3.57 4.54
C ASP A 57 -24.63 -3.89 4.44
N PHE A 58 -23.80 -3.11 5.11
CA PHE A 58 -22.36 -3.36 5.22
C PHE A 58 -21.92 -3.75 6.64
N GLY A 59 -22.87 -3.89 7.58
CA GLY A 59 -22.62 -4.20 9.00
C GLY A 59 -22.68 -2.99 9.94
N GLY A 60 -23.12 -1.82 9.44
CA GLY A 60 -23.36 -0.61 10.24
C GLY A 60 -22.14 -0.16 11.08
N LYS A 61 -22.40 0.25 12.33
CA LYS A 61 -21.38 0.79 13.26
C LYS A 61 -20.15 -0.11 13.40
N LYS A 62 -20.34 -1.43 13.50
CA LYS A 62 -19.23 -2.40 13.65
C LYS A 62 -18.23 -2.29 12.49
N SER A 63 -18.74 -2.16 11.28
CA SER A 63 -17.91 -2.02 10.08
C SER A 63 -17.27 -0.64 9.96
N LEU A 64 -17.93 0.42 10.46
CA LEU A 64 -17.36 1.76 10.55
C LEU A 64 -16.23 1.85 11.59
N TYR A 65 -16.33 1.18 12.74
CA TYR A 65 -15.22 1.09 13.68
C TYR A 65 -14.01 0.36 13.09
N LYS A 66 -14.24 -0.65 12.23
CA LYS A 66 -13.15 -1.29 11.46
C LYS A 66 -12.52 -0.34 10.44
N LEU A 67 -13.29 0.62 9.90
CA LEU A 67 -12.79 1.58 8.92
C LEU A 67 -11.83 2.61 9.56
N ILE A 68 -12.13 3.05 10.79
CA ILE A 68 -11.34 4.09 11.50
C ILE A 68 -9.82 3.79 11.49
N PRO A 69 -9.31 2.64 11.95
CA PRO A 69 -7.87 2.37 11.96
C PRO A 69 -7.25 2.23 10.57
N LEU A 70 -8.05 2.02 9.51
CA LEU A 70 -7.54 1.95 8.13
C LEU A 70 -7.33 3.33 7.51
N ILE A 71 -8.06 4.34 7.98
CA ILE A 71 -7.93 5.74 7.51
C ILE A 71 -7.14 6.62 8.48
N ALA A 72 -7.01 6.22 9.75
CA ALA A 72 -6.25 6.91 10.78
C ALA A 72 -4.76 7.17 10.46
N PRO A 73 -4.03 6.28 9.74
CA PRO A 73 -2.63 6.52 9.40
C PRO A 73 -2.41 7.78 8.58
N TYR A 74 -3.40 8.19 7.79
CA TYR A 74 -3.30 9.34 6.91
C TYR A 74 -3.87 10.56 7.61
N ASP A 75 -2.99 11.48 8.03
CA ASP A 75 -3.38 12.60 8.88
C ASP A 75 -4.57 13.39 8.30
N LYS A 76 -5.55 13.69 9.15
CA LYS A 76 -6.80 14.40 8.82
C LYS A 76 -7.70 13.75 7.75
N GLU A 77 -7.32 12.65 7.08
CA GLU A 77 -8.16 11.95 6.09
C GLU A 77 -9.50 11.49 6.67
N TYR A 78 -9.51 11.07 7.94
CA TYR A 78 -10.74 10.65 8.63
C TYR A 78 -11.84 11.72 8.62
N LYS A 79 -11.48 13.01 8.48
CA LYS A 79 -12.44 14.12 8.45
C LYS A 79 -13.41 14.02 7.27
N LYS A 80 -12.94 13.49 6.13
CA LYS A 80 -13.75 13.27 4.91
C LYS A 80 -14.92 12.32 5.16
N TYR A 81 -14.77 11.43 6.15
CA TYR A 81 -15.74 10.40 6.49
C TYR A 81 -16.62 10.76 7.69
N LEU A 82 -16.43 11.93 8.33
CA LEU A 82 -17.27 12.37 9.44
C LEU A 82 -18.77 12.44 9.11
N PRO A 83 -19.21 12.90 7.92
CA PRO A 83 -20.62 12.85 7.56
C PRO A 83 -21.19 11.42 7.53
N LEU A 84 -20.40 10.46 7.04
CA LEU A 84 -20.77 9.04 7.04
C LEU A 84 -20.86 8.51 8.48
N PHE A 85 -19.86 8.78 9.32
CA PHE A 85 -19.89 8.35 10.72
C PHE A 85 -21.10 8.93 11.46
N LYS A 86 -21.39 10.22 11.28
CA LYS A 86 -22.55 10.89 11.87
C LYS A 86 -23.87 10.30 11.39
N LYS A 87 -24.00 9.92 10.12
CA LYS A 87 -25.20 9.24 9.57
C LYS A 87 -25.52 7.94 10.31
N TYR A 88 -24.52 7.29 10.90
CA TYR A 88 -24.64 6.05 11.64
C TYR A 88 -24.42 6.26 13.15
N ASP A 89 -24.71 7.45 13.68
CA ASP A 89 -24.65 7.78 15.11
C ASP A 89 -23.28 7.53 15.76
N ILE A 90 -22.20 7.78 15.02
CA ILE A 90 -20.82 7.84 15.53
C ILE A 90 -20.37 9.30 15.44
N ASP A 91 -20.22 9.95 16.58
CA ASP A 91 -19.82 11.36 16.62
C ASP A 91 -18.30 11.55 16.42
N SER A 92 -17.89 12.80 16.21
CA SER A 92 -16.48 13.10 15.95
C SER A 92 -15.54 12.88 17.13
N THR A 93 -16.07 12.92 18.36
CA THR A 93 -15.30 12.66 19.58
C THR A 93 -15.01 11.18 19.68
N GLU A 94 -16.01 10.34 19.46
CA GLU A 94 -15.86 8.89 19.42
C GLU A 94 -14.84 8.44 18.34
N VAL A 95 -14.90 9.04 17.15
CA VAL A 95 -13.90 8.76 16.10
C VAL A 95 -12.48 9.12 16.57
N LYS A 96 -12.30 10.28 17.22
CA LYS A 96 -10.99 10.72 17.74
C LYS A 96 -10.47 9.80 18.84
N GLU A 97 -11.35 9.33 19.72
CA GLU A 97 -11.00 8.37 20.78
C GLU A 97 -10.51 7.05 20.17
N LYS A 98 -11.22 6.51 19.17
CA LYS A 98 -10.78 5.30 18.46
C LYS A 98 -9.44 5.47 17.74
N ILE A 99 -9.19 6.65 17.17
CA ILE A 99 -7.88 6.98 16.58
C ILE A 99 -6.80 7.05 17.67
N ALA A 100 -7.10 7.65 18.82
CA ALA A 100 -6.17 7.74 19.94
C ALA A 100 -5.83 6.34 20.49
N ASP A 101 -6.82 5.46 20.61
CA ASP A 101 -6.61 4.07 21.02
C ASP A 101 -5.77 3.28 20.02
N TRP A 102 -6.04 3.44 18.71
CA TRP A 102 -5.21 2.87 17.67
C TRP A 102 -3.75 3.35 17.78
N LYS A 103 -3.51 4.65 18.01
CA LYS A 103 -2.15 5.20 18.18
C LYS A 103 -1.39 4.58 19.35
N LYS A 104 -2.06 4.25 20.46
CA LYS A 104 -1.44 3.59 21.62
C LYS A 104 -0.91 2.19 21.28
N GLY A 105 -1.49 1.52 20.28
CA GLY A 105 -1.05 0.20 19.82
C GLY A 105 0.15 0.20 18.88
N LEU A 106 0.64 1.37 18.46
CA LEU A 106 1.76 1.48 17.54
C LEU A 106 3.10 1.16 18.20
N ASN A 107 4.02 0.57 17.43
CA ASN A 107 5.38 0.29 17.89
C ASN A 107 6.27 1.52 17.74
N GLN A 108 6.36 2.31 18.81
CA GLN A 108 7.13 3.56 18.82
C GLN A 108 8.61 3.35 18.50
N GLN A 109 9.22 2.25 18.98
CA GLN A 109 10.62 1.95 18.68
C GLN A 109 10.86 1.80 17.17
N LEU A 110 9.97 1.07 16.47
CA LEU A 110 10.06 0.91 15.03
C LEU A 110 9.80 2.24 14.31
N ILE A 111 8.82 3.01 14.77
CA ILE A 111 8.54 4.35 14.23
C ILE A 111 9.80 5.21 14.27
N ASP A 112 10.43 5.34 15.44
CA ASP A 112 11.62 6.17 15.62
C ASP A 112 12.79 5.66 14.77
N SER A 113 12.98 4.33 14.73
CA SER A 113 14.01 3.67 13.93
C SER A 113 13.87 3.96 12.44
N PHE A 114 12.65 3.87 11.90
CA PHE A 114 12.37 4.16 10.50
C PHE A 114 12.50 5.66 10.19
N HIS A 115 12.10 6.56 11.10
CA HIS A 115 12.34 8.00 10.93
C HIS A 115 13.84 8.33 10.81
N ILE A 116 14.68 7.72 11.65
CA ILE A 116 16.14 7.86 11.56
C ILE A 116 16.65 7.29 10.23
N ALA A 117 16.16 6.11 9.83
CA ALA A 117 16.54 5.47 8.57
C ALA A 117 16.20 6.33 7.35
N PHE A 118 15.04 6.97 7.34
CA PHE A 118 14.61 7.87 6.26
C PHE A 118 15.43 9.16 6.23
N LYS A 119 15.65 9.82 7.37
CA LYS A 119 16.56 10.98 7.42
C LYS A 119 17.94 10.63 6.87
N ARG A 120 18.47 9.48 7.29
CA ARG A 120 19.77 8.96 6.81
C ARG A 120 19.77 8.64 5.32
N ASP A 121 18.70 8.04 4.80
CA ASP A 121 18.58 7.66 3.38
C ASP A 121 18.70 8.85 2.44
N GLN A 122 18.27 10.04 2.87
CA GLN A 122 18.32 11.28 2.08
C GLN A 122 19.70 11.96 2.13
N LEU A 123 20.54 11.66 3.13
CA LEU A 123 21.86 12.30 3.26
C LEU A 123 22.81 11.89 2.13
N GLY A 124 23.39 12.89 1.47
CA GLY A 124 24.36 12.71 0.39
C GLY A 124 23.74 12.46 -0.98
N ARG A 125 22.44 12.18 -1.09
CA ARG A 125 21.80 11.97 -2.40
C ARG A 125 21.67 13.29 -3.19
N PRO A 126 21.79 13.25 -4.54
CA PRO A 126 22.28 12.13 -5.36
C PRO A 126 23.82 12.09 -5.53
N PHE A 127 24.57 13.02 -4.93
CA PHE A 127 25.95 13.32 -5.32
C PHE A 127 27.03 12.49 -4.60
N ASP A 128 26.86 12.21 -3.29
CA ASP A 128 27.84 11.49 -2.47
C ASP A 128 27.53 9.98 -2.44
N THR A 129 28.00 9.28 -3.47
CA THR A 129 27.75 7.84 -3.65
C THR A 129 28.31 6.98 -2.51
N ALA A 130 29.41 7.40 -1.86
CA ALA A 130 30.01 6.67 -0.75
C ALA A 130 29.14 6.74 0.51
N ILE A 131 28.66 7.94 0.86
CA ILE A 131 27.71 8.12 1.97
C ILE A 131 26.41 7.37 1.68
N VAL A 132 25.87 7.49 0.46
CA VAL A 132 24.62 6.83 0.05
C VAL A 132 24.73 5.31 0.21
N LYS A 133 25.78 4.69 -0.32
CA LYS A 133 26.00 3.25 -0.20
C LYS A 133 26.04 2.80 1.27
N ARG A 134 26.80 3.51 2.10
CA ARG A 134 26.88 3.20 3.54
C ARG A 134 25.53 3.33 4.24
N ASN A 135 24.73 4.33 3.87
CA ASN A 135 23.42 4.57 4.46
C ASN A 135 22.39 3.51 4.04
N VAL A 136 22.42 3.08 2.78
CA VAL A 136 21.62 1.96 2.26
C VAL A 136 21.95 0.67 3.02
N GLU A 137 23.22 0.34 3.24
CA GLU A 137 23.61 -0.87 3.99
C GLU A 137 23.12 -0.83 5.45
N LYS A 138 23.17 0.34 6.10
CA LYS A 138 22.61 0.49 7.45
C LYS A 138 21.08 0.37 7.46
N ASN A 139 20.40 0.86 6.42
CA ASN A 139 18.94 0.70 6.28
C ASN A 139 18.58 -0.78 6.02
N ALA A 140 19.38 -1.48 5.21
CA ALA A 140 19.25 -2.91 4.98
C ALA A 140 19.37 -3.71 6.28
N ALA A 141 20.38 -3.41 7.11
CA ALA A 141 20.53 -4.06 8.41
C ALA A 141 19.31 -3.84 9.32
N LEU A 142 18.75 -2.62 9.35
CA LEU A 142 17.52 -2.32 10.08
C LEU A 142 16.35 -3.17 9.58
N PHE A 143 16.12 -3.23 8.26
CA PHE A 143 15.02 -4.03 7.71
C PHE A 143 15.14 -5.53 8.04
N LYS A 144 16.34 -6.11 7.90
CA LYS A 144 16.59 -7.51 8.28
C LYS A 144 16.23 -7.76 9.74
N TRP A 145 16.75 -6.92 10.63
CA TRP A 145 16.43 -6.99 12.05
C TRP A 145 14.93 -6.81 12.33
N THR A 146 14.26 -5.88 11.66
CA THR A 146 12.81 -5.68 11.80
C THR A 146 12.05 -6.93 11.38
N PHE A 147 12.35 -7.50 10.21
CA PHE A 147 11.68 -8.71 9.72
C PHE A 147 11.88 -9.91 10.67
N GLU A 148 13.06 -10.03 11.26
CA GLU A 148 13.39 -11.13 12.18
C GLU A 148 12.78 -10.95 13.57
N LYS A 149 12.69 -9.72 14.08
CA LYS A 149 12.27 -9.44 15.46
C LYS A 149 10.79 -9.09 15.59
N PHE A 150 10.21 -8.42 14.60
CA PHE A 150 8.85 -7.87 14.67
C PHE A 150 7.95 -8.36 13.52
N GLY A 151 8.51 -9.21 12.65
CA GLY A 151 7.89 -9.56 11.38
C GLY A 151 7.81 -8.36 10.45
N PHE A 152 6.87 -8.39 9.53
CA PHE A 152 6.72 -7.30 8.58
C PHE A 152 6.12 -6.04 9.22
N PRO A 153 6.68 -4.84 8.95
CA PRO A 153 6.02 -3.60 9.33
C PRO A 153 4.68 -3.47 8.60
N SER A 154 3.79 -2.62 9.08
CA SER A 154 2.52 -2.31 8.40
C SER A 154 2.00 -0.98 8.92
N GLN A 155 1.04 -0.37 8.23
CA GLN A 155 0.43 0.85 8.73
C GLN A 155 -0.24 0.67 10.10
N GLN A 156 -0.72 -0.54 10.38
CA GLN A 156 -1.31 -0.87 11.68
C GLN A 156 -0.27 -1.05 12.79
N LYS A 157 1.00 -1.26 12.46
CA LYS A 157 2.10 -1.40 13.43
C LYS A 157 2.90 -0.11 13.62
N ILE A 158 3.08 0.67 12.55
CA ILE A 158 4.00 1.83 12.55
C ILE A 158 3.36 3.12 12.02
N GLY A 159 2.07 3.13 11.73
CA GLY A 159 1.39 4.29 11.12
C GLY A 159 1.79 4.51 9.65
N SER A 160 1.42 5.67 9.11
CA SER A 160 1.82 6.04 7.76
C SER A 160 3.29 6.45 7.74
N PHE A 161 4.03 5.87 6.79
CA PHE A 161 5.45 6.08 6.65
C PHE A 161 5.83 5.98 5.17
N PRO A 162 6.80 6.77 4.64
CA PRO A 162 7.29 6.70 3.26
C PRO A 162 8.12 5.42 2.99
N MET A 163 7.53 4.26 3.26
CA MET A 163 8.15 2.95 3.18
C MET A 163 8.56 2.59 1.75
N LEU A 164 7.78 3.05 0.76
CA LEU A 164 8.08 2.85 -0.65
C LEU A 164 9.50 3.31 -1.00
N THR A 165 9.86 4.53 -0.59
CA THR A 165 11.18 5.13 -0.87
C THR A 165 12.29 4.27 -0.29
N LEU A 166 12.25 4.00 1.02
CA LEU A 166 13.28 3.21 1.70
C LEU A 166 13.41 1.80 1.09
N LEU A 167 12.29 1.14 0.83
CA LEU A 167 12.30 -0.24 0.33
C LEU A 167 12.83 -0.30 -1.11
N SER A 168 12.48 0.67 -1.96
CA SER A 168 12.98 0.71 -3.34
C SER A 168 14.51 0.81 -3.41
N HIS A 169 15.13 1.51 -2.47
CA HIS A 169 16.58 1.66 -2.37
C HIS A 169 17.29 0.40 -1.86
N MET A 170 16.58 -0.64 -1.39
CA MET A 170 17.22 -1.91 -1.01
C MET A 170 17.86 -2.63 -2.20
N ALA A 171 17.46 -2.25 -3.43
CA ALA A 171 18.13 -2.64 -4.67
C ALA A 171 19.60 -2.16 -4.74
N ASP A 172 19.94 -1.05 -4.08
CA ASP A 172 21.30 -0.51 -4.06
C ASP A 172 22.24 -1.31 -3.13
N SER A 173 21.69 -2.12 -2.22
CA SER A 173 22.46 -3.01 -1.33
C SER A 173 22.80 -4.32 -2.05
N LYS A 174 23.85 -4.32 -2.86
CA LYS A 174 24.23 -5.49 -3.68
C LYS A 174 24.37 -6.80 -2.89
N SER A 175 24.93 -6.74 -1.68
CA SER A 175 25.14 -7.92 -0.82
C SER A 175 23.84 -8.43 -0.19
N SER A 176 22.87 -7.55 0.08
CA SER A 176 21.62 -7.90 0.74
C SER A 176 20.44 -8.04 -0.23
N TYR A 177 20.58 -7.62 -1.48
CA TYR A 177 19.50 -7.63 -2.46
C TYR A 177 18.87 -9.03 -2.65
N PRO A 178 19.63 -10.15 -2.78
CA PRO A 178 19.02 -11.47 -2.89
C PRO A 178 18.13 -11.85 -1.70
N TYR A 179 18.50 -11.41 -0.49
CA TYR A 179 17.66 -11.58 0.70
C TYR A 179 16.36 -10.77 0.57
N PHE A 180 16.46 -9.49 0.17
CA PHE A 180 15.30 -8.61 0.04
C PHE A 180 14.36 -9.03 -1.09
N GLU A 181 14.90 -9.46 -2.23
CA GLU A 181 14.10 -9.95 -3.34
C GLU A 181 13.19 -11.11 -2.91
N LYS A 182 13.68 -12.01 -2.05
CA LYS A 182 12.87 -13.08 -1.47
C LYS A 182 11.94 -12.58 -0.36
N LYS A 183 12.48 -11.86 0.62
CA LYS A 183 11.74 -11.50 1.85
C LYS A 183 10.67 -10.45 1.63
N VAL A 184 10.90 -9.49 0.74
CA VAL A 184 9.87 -8.49 0.39
C VAL A 184 8.75 -9.15 -0.42
N LEU A 185 9.02 -10.19 -1.21
CA LEU A 185 7.96 -10.96 -1.85
C LEU A 185 7.09 -11.71 -0.82
N GLU A 186 7.69 -12.27 0.23
CA GLU A 186 6.94 -12.84 1.37
C GLU A 186 6.08 -11.75 2.06
N TYR A 187 6.63 -10.55 2.22
CA TYR A 187 5.91 -9.39 2.77
C TYR A 187 4.73 -8.96 1.90
N VAL A 188 4.86 -8.98 0.57
CA VAL A 188 3.72 -8.74 -0.34
C VAL A 188 2.66 -9.83 -0.17
N LYS A 189 3.07 -11.09 -0.06
CA LYS A 189 2.13 -12.21 0.12
C LYS A 189 1.36 -12.15 1.44
N SER A 190 1.90 -11.50 2.49
CA SER A 190 1.19 -11.30 3.75
C SER A 190 0.04 -10.28 3.66
N GLY A 191 0.03 -9.44 2.62
CA GLY A 191 -0.94 -8.36 2.48
C GLY A 191 -0.58 -7.08 3.25
N ASP A 192 0.60 -7.03 3.90
CA ASP A 192 1.03 -5.83 4.65
C ASP A 192 1.95 -4.91 3.81
N CYS A 193 2.51 -5.41 2.70
CA CYS A 193 3.27 -4.61 1.73
C CYS A 193 2.49 -4.46 0.42
N PRO A 194 2.23 -3.23 -0.05
CA PRO A 194 1.68 -3.01 -1.38
C PRO A 194 2.58 -3.62 -2.47
N PRO A 195 2.03 -4.36 -3.46
CA PRO A 195 2.81 -4.95 -4.56
C PRO A 195 3.68 -3.95 -5.33
N LEU A 196 3.23 -2.68 -5.37
CA LEU A 196 3.97 -1.58 -5.97
C LEU A 196 5.37 -1.44 -5.37
N TYR A 197 5.52 -1.64 -4.06
CA TYR A 197 6.79 -1.41 -3.35
C TYR A 197 7.83 -2.44 -3.78
N TYR A 198 7.44 -3.71 -3.84
CA TYR A 198 8.29 -4.77 -4.36
C TYR A 198 8.65 -4.55 -5.84
N SER A 199 7.67 -4.18 -6.66
CA SER A 199 7.92 -3.94 -8.08
C SER A 199 8.91 -2.81 -8.33
N MET A 200 8.85 -1.73 -7.53
CA MET A 200 9.80 -0.61 -7.63
C MET A 200 11.20 -1.01 -7.18
N MET A 201 11.33 -1.82 -6.14
CA MET A 201 12.63 -2.36 -5.71
C MET A 201 13.24 -3.23 -6.82
N VAL A 202 12.48 -4.17 -7.39
CA VAL A 202 12.99 -5.07 -8.45
C VAL A 202 13.35 -4.31 -9.72
N ASP A 203 12.47 -3.41 -10.18
CA ASP A 203 12.73 -2.64 -11.42
C ASP A 203 13.86 -1.62 -11.23
N ALA A 204 14.03 -1.03 -10.04
CA ALA A 204 15.19 -0.18 -9.73
C ALA A 204 16.51 -0.97 -9.76
N GLY A 205 16.52 -2.19 -9.20
CA GLY A 205 17.66 -3.11 -9.29
C GLY A 205 17.95 -3.57 -10.72
N GLY A 206 16.91 -3.80 -11.52
CA GLY A 206 17.05 -4.10 -12.94
C GLY A 206 17.70 -2.93 -13.71
N HIS A 207 17.22 -1.72 -13.47
CA HIS A 207 17.74 -0.51 -14.12
C HIS A 207 19.22 -0.25 -13.79
N SER A 208 19.63 -0.39 -12.53
CA SER A 208 21.04 -0.23 -12.14
C SER A 208 21.98 -1.28 -12.77
N LEU A 209 21.41 -2.37 -13.28
CA LEU A 209 22.11 -3.44 -14.02
C LEU A 209 21.93 -3.34 -15.54
N GLY A 210 21.34 -2.25 -16.05
CA GLY A 210 21.11 -2.05 -17.49
C GLY A 210 20.03 -2.95 -18.10
N LYS A 211 19.18 -3.58 -17.26
CA LYS A 211 18.10 -4.47 -17.70
C LYS A 211 16.82 -3.69 -18.01
N SER A 212 15.97 -4.25 -18.86
CA SER A 212 14.61 -3.76 -19.08
C SER A 212 13.76 -3.87 -17.81
N THR A 213 12.69 -3.07 -17.73
CA THR A 213 11.70 -3.18 -16.65
C THR A 213 11.04 -4.56 -16.64
N TYR A 214 10.84 -5.15 -15.47
CA TYR A 214 10.20 -6.47 -15.30
C TYR A 214 8.71 -6.33 -14.97
N TYR A 215 8.35 -5.36 -14.12
CA TYR A 215 6.96 -5.07 -13.73
C TYR A 215 6.38 -3.81 -14.39
N GLY A 216 7.16 -3.10 -15.20
CA GLY A 216 6.71 -1.92 -15.94
C GLY A 216 6.90 -0.60 -15.20
N MET A 217 7.61 -0.57 -14.07
CA MET A 217 8.03 0.68 -13.42
C MET A 217 9.24 1.25 -14.18
N GLY A 218 9.19 2.55 -14.49
CA GLY A 218 10.19 3.20 -15.36
C GLY A 218 9.94 3.05 -16.88
N ARG A 219 8.79 2.52 -17.28
CA ARG A 219 8.39 2.36 -18.70
C ARG A 219 8.45 3.65 -19.54
N THR A 220 8.42 4.83 -18.90
CA THR A 220 8.61 6.12 -19.57
C THR A 220 9.96 6.26 -20.27
N PHE A 221 10.93 5.40 -19.94
CA PHE A 221 12.27 5.39 -20.53
C PHE A 221 12.45 4.29 -21.59
N LEU A 222 11.41 3.53 -21.92
CA LEU A 222 11.48 2.42 -22.88
C LEU A 222 10.76 2.78 -24.18
N LYS A 223 11.43 2.52 -25.31
CA LYS A 223 10.86 2.75 -26.65
C LYS A 223 9.74 1.77 -26.98
N GLU A 224 9.84 0.53 -26.51
CA GLU A 224 8.85 -0.53 -26.71
C GLU A 224 8.70 -1.34 -25.42
N ILE A 225 7.48 -1.81 -25.15
CA ILE A 225 7.16 -2.65 -23.99
C ILE A 225 6.33 -3.85 -24.43
N ASP A 226 6.75 -5.05 -24.02
CA ASP A 226 5.87 -6.23 -24.08
C ASP A 226 4.86 -6.14 -22.93
N SER A 227 3.73 -5.50 -23.24
CA SER A 227 2.65 -5.31 -22.26
C SER A 227 2.05 -6.64 -21.79
N ALA A 228 2.09 -7.70 -22.60
CA ALA A 228 1.52 -9.00 -22.23
C ALA A 228 2.41 -9.69 -21.19
N ALA A 229 3.73 -9.77 -21.43
CA ALA A 229 4.68 -10.30 -20.47
C ALA A 229 4.68 -9.50 -19.16
N ILE A 230 4.72 -8.17 -19.24
CA ILE A 230 4.66 -7.30 -18.05
C ILE A 230 3.37 -7.54 -17.27
N ASN A 231 2.21 -7.63 -17.92
CA ASN A 231 0.95 -7.90 -17.22
C ASN A 231 0.93 -9.27 -16.53
N LYS A 232 1.57 -10.30 -17.12
CA LYS A 232 1.74 -11.61 -16.50
C LYS A 232 2.59 -11.52 -15.23
N HIS A 233 3.71 -10.79 -15.26
CA HIS A 233 4.54 -10.56 -14.08
C HIS A 233 3.79 -9.76 -13.02
N ARG A 234 3.09 -8.68 -13.40
CA ARG A 234 2.29 -7.86 -12.48
C ARG A 234 1.25 -8.71 -11.73
N LYS A 235 0.55 -9.60 -12.43
CA LYS A 235 -0.43 -10.51 -11.84
C LYS A 235 0.21 -11.49 -10.82
N SER A 236 1.47 -11.89 -11.00
CA SER A 236 2.12 -12.84 -10.08
C SER A 236 2.37 -12.26 -8.68
N ILE A 237 2.44 -10.93 -8.55
CA ILE A 237 2.65 -10.22 -7.28
C ILE A 237 1.45 -9.40 -6.81
N GLY A 238 0.38 -9.32 -7.60
CA GLY A 238 -0.84 -8.61 -7.17
C GLY A 238 -0.97 -7.21 -7.70
N LEU A 239 -0.19 -6.86 -8.71
CA LEU A 239 -0.35 -5.60 -9.39
C LEU A 239 -1.48 -5.67 -10.42
N PRO A 240 -2.28 -4.61 -10.55
CA PRO A 240 -3.22 -4.47 -11.64
C PRO A 240 -2.47 -4.43 -12.98
N SER A 241 -3.10 -4.84 -14.08
CA SER A 241 -2.54 -4.67 -15.43
C SER A 241 -2.19 -3.20 -15.70
N LEU A 242 -1.31 -2.93 -16.66
CA LEU A 242 -0.90 -1.55 -16.98
C LEU A 242 -2.11 -0.64 -17.27
N ARG A 243 -3.08 -1.13 -18.04
CA ARG A 243 -4.32 -0.41 -18.35
C ARG A 243 -5.18 -0.19 -17.11
N HIS A 244 -5.28 -1.19 -16.23
CA HIS A 244 -6.05 -1.08 -14.99
C HIS A 244 -5.38 -0.09 -14.02
N ALA A 245 -4.05 -0.15 -13.87
CA ALA A 245 -3.27 0.77 -13.05
C ALA A 245 -3.45 2.24 -13.48
N GLU A 246 -3.51 2.51 -14.79
CA GLU A 246 -3.76 3.87 -15.29
C GLU A 246 -5.17 4.38 -14.95
N LYS A 247 -6.18 3.49 -14.95
CA LYS A 247 -7.52 3.86 -14.49
C LYS A 247 -7.54 4.18 -13.01
N LEU A 248 -6.94 3.33 -12.17
CA LEU A 248 -6.83 3.56 -10.72
C LEU A 248 -6.12 4.89 -10.42
N LYS A 249 -5.04 5.19 -11.14
CA LYS A 249 -4.32 6.46 -11.04
C LYS A 249 -5.23 7.65 -11.37
N LYS A 250 -6.01 7.57 -12.44
CA LYS A 250 -6.95 8.63 -12.84
C LYS A 250 -8.06 8.82 -11.80
N ASP A 251 -8.68 7.73 -11.33
CA ASP A 251 -9.72 7.77 -10.29
C ASP A 251 -9.21 8.48 -9.02
N TYR A 252 -8.00 8.12 -8.56
CA TYR A 252 -7.36 8.72 -7.40
C TYR A 252 -7.07 10.22 -7.58
N PHE A 253 -6.54 10.65 -8.73
CA PHE A 253 -6.29 12.08 -8.94
C PHE A 253 -7.59 12.89 -9.14
N LEU A 254 -8.67 12.25 -9.59
CA LEU A 254 -9.98 12.90 -9.67
C LEU A 254 -10.61 13.10 -8.29
N SER A 255 -10.40 12.19 -7.33
CA SER A 255 -10.90 12.39 -5.96
C SER A 255 -10.20 13.55 -5.25
N LEU A 256 -8.88 13.68 -5.42
CA LEU A 256 -8.10 14.80 -4.84
C LEU A 256 -8.51 16.19 -5.34
N LYS A 257 -9.10 16.29 -6.54
CA LYS A 257 -9.55 17.57 -7.11
C LYS A 257 -10.94 18.02 -6.62
N LYS A 258 -11.67 17.14 -5.94
CA LYS A 258 -13.01 17.41 -5.41
C LYS A 258 -13.00 17.89 -3.96
N GLU A 259 -11.80 18.00 -3.37
CA GLU A 259 -11.51 18.51 -2.02
C GLU A 259 -10.96 19.93 -2.09
#